data_AF-A0A1K1KS10-F1
#
_entry.id   AF-A0A1K1KS10-F1
#
_cell.length_a   1.000
_cell.length_b   1.000
_cell.length_c   1.000
_cell.angle_alpha   90.00
_cell.angle_beta   90.00
_cell.angle_gamma   90.00
#
_symmetry.space_group_name_H-M   'P 1'
#
loop_
_entity.id
_entity.type
_entity.pdbx_description
1 polymer ?
#
loop_
_entity_poly.entity_id
_entity_poly.type
_entity_poly.pdbx_seq_one_letter_code
_entity_poly.pdbx_strand_id
1 'polypeptide(L)' 'MMSQTDSILNLLNIQDPNIKISACTDFSQAGVHEKLLSATLTYPVERCVNCGSTNLVQNGPA' A
#
# COMPACT_ATOMS: atom_id res chain seq x y z
N MET A 1 -13.02 1.48 16.01
CA MET A 1 -12.59 0.07 15.99
C MET A 1 -11.52 -0.02 14.92
N MET A 2 -10.27 -0.41 15.24
CA MET A 2 -9.21 -0.52 14.22
C MET A 2 -9.50 -1.69 13.28
N SER A 3 -9.15 -1.56 11.99
CA SER A 3 -9.28 -2.68 11.08
C SER A 3 -8.24 -3.76 11.41
N GLN A 4 -8.54 -5.02 11.05
CA GLN A 4 -7.58 -6.12 11.22
C GLN A 4 -6.29 -5.87 10.44
N THR A 5 -6.41 -5.27 9.26
CA THR A 5 -5.28 -4.82 8.43
C THR A 5 -4.40 -3.80 9.16
N ASP A 6 -4.99 -2.79 9.84
CA ASP A 6 -4.21 -1.81 10.62
C ASP A 6 -3.46 -2.49 11.77
N SER A 7 -4.08 -3.50 12.40
CA SER A 7 -3.46 -4.25 13.48
C SER A 7 -2.25 -5.07 12.99
N ILE A 8 -2.35 -5.69 11.82
CA ILE A 8 -1.25 -6.46 11.21
C ILE A 8 -0.10 -5.54 10.81
N LEU A 9 -0.40 -4.40 10.17
CA LEU A 9 0.63 -3.43 9.79
C LEU A 9 1.35 -2.86 11.02
N ASN A 10 0.61 -2.55 12.07
CA ASN A 10 1.19 -2.10 13.33
C ASN A 10 2.09 -3.17 13.98
N LEU A 11 1.66 -4.44 13.98
CA LEU A 11 2.46 -5.55 14.51
C LEU A 11 3.79 -5.70 13.76
N LEU A 12 3.79 -5.50 12.44
CA LEU A 12 4.96 -5.58 11.58
C LEU A 12 5.77 -4.28 11.53
N ASN A 13 5.36 -3.24 12.26
CA ASN A 13 5.94 -1.91 12.24
C ASN A 13 6.02 -1.31 10.82
N ILE A 14 5.01 -1.57 9.99
CA ILE A 14 4.86 -0.99 8.66
C ILE A 14 3.95 0.23 8.79
N GLN A 15 4.56 1.41 8.87
CA GLN A 15 3.87 2.69 9.04
C GLN A 15 4.36 3.68 7.98
N ASP A 16 3.74 3.65 6.80
CA ASP A 16 3.96 4.64 5.74
C ASP A 16 2.58 5.12 5.23
N PRO A 17 2.30 6.43 5.29
CA PRO A 17 1.01 6.98 4.83
C PRO A 17 0.76 6.81 3.33
N ASN A 18 1.79 6.47 2.55
CA ASN A 18 1.71 6.23 1.12
C ASN A 18 1.31 4.78 0.78
N ILE A 19 1.24 3.90 1.76
CA ILE A 19 0.77 2.53 1.58
C ILE A 19 -0.76 2.52 1.59
N LYS A 20 -1.35 2.03 0.50
CA LYS A 20 -2.79 1.77 0.39
C LYS A 20 -3.02 0.28 0.25
N ILE A 21 -3.67 -0.33 1.26
CA ILE A 21 -4.07 -1.74 1.21
C ILE A 21 -5.21 -1.89 0.20
N SER A 22 -5.04 -2.81 -0.74
CA SER A 22 -6.03 -3.11 -1.77
C SER A 22 -6.79 -4.42 -1.51
N ALA A 23 -6.18 -5.38 -0.81
CA ALA A 23 -6.84 -6.63 -0.43
C ALA A 23 -6.21 -7.25 0.82
N CYS A 24 -7.01 -8.05 1.53
CA CYS A 24 -6.57 -8.96 2.58
C CYS A 24 -7.21 -10.32 2.31
N THR A 25 -6.39 -11.34 2.05
CA THR A 25 -6.83 -12.70 1.74
C THR A 25 -6.42 -13.64 2.87
N ASP A 26 -7.36 -14.48 3.27
CA ASP A 26 -7.15 -15.45 4.35
C ASP A 26 -6.95 -16.85 3.78
N PHE A 27 -5.92 -17.52 4.26
CA PHE A 27 -5.64 -18.91 3.93
C PHE A 27 -5.64 -19.74 5.21
N SER A 28 -6.15 -20.96 5.09
CA SER A 28 -6.00 -21.97 6.14
C SER A 28 -5.68 -23.29 5.48
N GLN A 29 -4.48 -23.82 5.75
CA GLN A 29 -4.06 -25.10 5.22
C GLN A 29 -3.19 -25.84 6.26
N ALA A 30 -3.44 -27.14 6.42
CA ALA A 30 -2.69 -28.01 7.33
C ALA A 30 -2.59 -27.48 8.79
N GLY A 31 -3.62 -26.78 9.28
CA GLY A 31 -3.65 -26.22 10.64
C GLY A 31 -2.89 -24.90 10.81
N VAL A 32 -2.31 -24.35 9.73
CA VAL A 32 -1.71 -23.02 9.72
C VAL A 32 -2.73 -22.02 9.17
N HIS A 33 -2.84 -20.87 9.84
CA HIS A 33 -3.59 -19.73 9.36
C HIS A 33 -2.63 -18.67 8.83
N GLU A 34 -2.81 -18.29 7.56
CA GLU A 34 -2.02 -17.25 6.91
C GLU A 34 -2.93 -16.12 6.44
N LYS A 35 -2.39 -14.90 6.43
CA LYS A 35 -3.06 -13.72 5.89
C LYS A 35 -2.11 -13.04 4.92
N LEU A 36 -2.58 -12.82 3.70
CA LEU A 36 -1.85 -12.09 2.67
C LEU A 36 -2.49 -10.71 2.49
N LEU A 37 -1.72 -9.67 2.77
CA LEU A 37 -2.11 -8.29 2.50
C LEU A 37 -1.48 -7.86 1.18
N SER A 38 -2.32 -7.41 0.26
CA SER A 38 -1.88 -6.77 -0.99
C SER A 38 -1.99 -5.26 -0.83
N ALA A 39 -0.95 -4.54 -1.22
CA ALA A 39 -0.89 -3.09 -1.06
C ALA A 39 -0.13 -2.41 -2.21
N THR A 40 -0.46 -1.14 -2.44
CA THR A 40 0.27 -0.26 -3.35
C THR A 40 1.00 0.80 -2.53
N LEU A 41 2.27 1.05 -2.86
CA LEU A 41 3.05 2.13 -2.30
C LEU A 41 3.19 3.24 -3.35
N THR A 42 2.63 4.42 -3.07
CA THR A 42 2.58 5.52 -4.04
C THR A 42 3.23 6.78 -3.48
N TYR A 43 4.37 7.17 -4.03
CA TYR A 43 4.98 8.46 -3.70
C TYR A 43 4.50 9.56 -4.66
N PRO A 44 4.17 10.76 -4.14
CA PRO A 44 3.96 11.91 -5.01
C PRO A 44 5.27 12.18 -5.77
N VAL A 45 5.16 12.23 -7.08
CA VAL A 45 6.29 12.65 -7.91
C VAL A 45 6.29 14.18 -7.88
N GLU A 46 7.36 14.79 -7.38
CA GLU A 46 7.52 16.25 -7.46
C GLU A 46 8.17 16.68 -8.78
N ARG A 47 8.93 15.77 -9.42
CA ARG A 47 9.66 16.00 -10.66
C ARG A 47 9.69 14.74 -11.51
N CYS A 48 9.53 14.88 -12.83
CA CYS A 48 9.64 13.74 -13.74
C CYS A 48 11.05 13.13 -13.64
N VAL A 49 11.15 11.82 -13.34
CA VAL A 49 12.43 11.11 -13.25
C VAL A 49 13.23 11.10 -14.56
N ASN A 50 12.56 11.24 -15.71
CA ASN A 50 13.23 11.20 -17.01
C ASN A 50 13.70 12.58 -17.52
N CYS A 51 12.99 13.66 -17.19
CA CYS A 51 13.30 15.00 -17.72
C CYS A 51 13.49 16.09 -16.65
N GLY A 52 13.31 15.78 -15.37
CA GLY A 52 13.46 16.71 -14.25
C GLY A 52 12.38 17.80 -14.15
N SER A 53 11.41 17.82 -15.07
CA SER A 53 10.33 18.80 -15.10
C SER A 53 9.45 18.71 -13.86
N THR A 54 9.18 19.86 -13.23
CA THR A 54 8.16 20.03 -12.18
C THR A 54 6.75 20.20 -12.73
N ASN A 55 6.61 20.46 -14.04
CA ASN A 55 5.33 20.46 -14.73
C ASN A 55 4.93 19.02 -15.03
N LEU A 56 4.33 18.36 -14.04
CA LEU A 56 3.77 17.03 -14.16
C LEU A 56 2.34 17.15 -14.68
N VAL A 57 2.12 16.72 -15.92
CA VAL A 57 0.77 16.59 -16.48
C VAL A 57 0.15 15.32 -15.89
N GLN A 58 -0.91 15.48 -15.09
CA GLN A 58 -1.67 14.36 -14.56
C GLN A 58 -2.45 13.69 -15.70
N ASN A 59 -1.87 12.65 -16.30
CA ASN A 59 -2.53 11.89 -17.36
C ASN A 59 -3.52 10.90 -16.74
N GLY A 60 -4.74 11.35 -16.44
CA GLY A 60 -5.85 10.52 -15.96
C GLY A 60 -6.76 11.21 -14.93
N PRO A 61 -8.03 10.78 -14.78
CA PRO A 61 -8.99 11.45 -13.90
C PRO A 61 -8.64 11.29 -12.41
N ALA A 62 -8.99 12.33 -11.65
CA ALA A 62 -8.77 12.50 -10.21
C ALA A 62 -9.63 11.57 -9.35
#